data_AF-A0A3R6ZRP3-F1
#
_entry.id   AF-A0A3R6ZRP3-F1
#
_cell.length_a   1.000
_cell.length_b   1.000
_cell.length_c   1.000
_cell.angle_alpha   90.00
_cell.angle_beta   90.00
_cell.angle_gamma   90.00
#
_symmetry.space_group_name_H-M   'P 1'
#
loop_
_entity.id
_entity.type
_entity.pdbx_description
1 polymer ?
#
loop_
_entity_poly.entity_id
_entity_poly.type
_entity_poly.pdbx_seq_one_letter_code
_entity_poly.pdbx_strand_id
1 'polypeptide(L)'
;MCCLGDDFGTLVVSDSQNNTLRFLVPPSSSFHGDNDTEPRVQSLRHARFSLPRGLAVTSSWDRTYLLVCDSGHHSIQWGQLPSTCPLDEMAFDTFAGTGFRGHHDGPADTATFHHPCGICVDDTETVYVVDTGNHCIREIRRIKKHVTSSRSGKSTHHWIVSTIAGCSGSGGIRYKAVVKNERGRVSNHASGYADGPGDRARFRAPTGICMGQGSGELLVADTFNHCIRVVCRSNALNAWTVHTIAGGIQSGHLDGGCDAAMFNQPVGICRAGDSSLFVADKGNHCIRHIGGWIGKLKYSWVRTISVGDLAPSWRFSKGVEPPFLLPKGLTVLPPRHRWYSPSQHNHHENNNKSAPQHVVVGVCDTGNHLVRVVSLEIEDSTTFDNSNAERQPKYVGVSTTPSATAQPQIRCVSLYLHRCLPNIK
;
A
#
# COMPACT_ATOMS: atom_id res chain seq x y z
N MET A 1 1.40 -7.06 -0.63
CA MET A 1 2.85 -7.15 -0.88
C MET A 1 3.53 -6.01 -0.15
N CYS A 2 4.72 -6.23 0.36
CA CYS A 2 5.62 -5.19 0.86
C CYS A 2 7.07 -5.54 0.48
N CYS A 3 7.98 -4.58 0.59
CA CYS A 3 9.42 -4.83 0.55
C CYS A 3 9.96 -4.94 1.98
N LEU A 4 10.92 -5.83 2.22
CA LEU A 4 11.56 -5.98 3.53
C LEU A 4 12.52 -4.84 3.90
N GLY A 5 12.96 -4.05 2.91
CA GLY A 5 13.94 -3.00 3.12
C GLY A 5 15.36 -3.51 3.37
N ASP A 6 15.64 -4.76 3.02
CA ASP A 6 17.01 -5.29 2.99
C ASP A 6 17.78 -4.76 1.76
N ASP A 7 19.10 -4.92 1.77
CA ASP A 7 19.97 -4.49 0.65
C ASP A 7 19.72 -5.25 -0.66
N PHE A 8 18.95 -6.33 -0.61
CA PHE A 8 18.60 -7.15 -1.77
C PHE A 8 17.36 -6.60 -2.48
N GLY A 9 16.39 -6.05 -1.73
CA GLY A 9 15.07 -5.68 -2.21
C GLY A 9 14.08 -6.84 -2.13
N THR A 10 14.20 -7.74 -1.15
CA THR A 10 13.31 -8.89 -0.97
C THR A 10 11.85 -8.43 -0.86
N LEU A 11 10.99 -9.09 -1.63
CA LEU A 11 9.55 -8.83 -1.65
C LEU A 11 8.81 -9.90 -0.86
N VAL A 12 7.80 -9.51 -0.11
CA VAL A 12 6.89 -10.45 0.55
C VAL A 12 5.49 -10.29 -0.03
N VAL A 13 4.88 -11.42 -0.37
CA VAL A 13 3.52 -11.50 -0.91
C VAL A 13 2.67 -12.35 0.00
N SER A 14 1.48 -11.86 0.32
CA SER A 14 0.44 -12.64 0.96
C SER A 14 -0.26 -13.49 -0.11
N ASP A 15 -0.19 -14.81 0.05
CA ASP A 15 -0.89 -15.76 -0.78
C ASP A 15 -2.19 -16.15 -0.07
N SER A 16 -3.22 -15.34 -0.27
CA SER A 16 -4.52 -15.57 0.36
C SER A 16 -5.20 -16.86 -0.10
N GLN A 17 -4.83 -17.43 -1.26
CA GLN A 17 -5.41 -18.69 -1.74
C GLN A 17 -4.84 -19.88 -0.97
N ASN A 18 -3.54 -19.82 -0.65
CA ASN A 18 -2.83 -20.88 0.07
C ASN A 18 -2.62 -20.55 1.57
N ASN A 19 -3.24 -19.49 2.07
CA ASN A 19 -3.17 -19.07 3.48
C ASN A 19 -1.72 -18.96 4.03
N THR A 20 -0.79 -18.48 3.19
CA THR A 20 0.63 -18.38 3.53
C THR A 20 1.24 -17.07 3.04
N LEU A 21 2.51 -16.84 3.38
CA LEU A 21 3.34 -15.77 2.85
C LEU A 21 4.40 -16.37 1.93
N ARG A 22 4.76 -15.64 0.88
CA ARG A 22 5.83 -15.98 -0.04
C ARG A 22 6.88 -14.88 -0.04
N PHE A 23 8.12 -15.26 0.20
CA PHE A 23 9.30 -14.41 0.14
C PHE A 23 9.96 -14.60 -1.22
N LEU A 24 10.02 -13.52 -1.99
CA LEU A 24 10.66 -13.46 -3.30
C LEU A 24 12.00 -12.78 -3.09
N VAL A 25 13.07 -13.55 -3.21
CA VAL A 25 14.46 -13.11 -3.04
C VAL A 25 15.05 -12.91 -4.42
N PRO A 26 15.57 -11.71 -4.76
CA PRO A 26 16.19 -11.47 -6.06
C PRO A 26 17.49 -12.27 -6.22
N PRO A 27 17.97 -12.47 -7.47
CA PRO A 27 19.25 -13.13 -7.72
C PRO A 27 20.39 -12.48 -6.94
N SER A 28 21.35 -13.29 -6.48
CA SER A 28 22.55 -12.81 -5.79
C SER A 28 23.80 -13.43 -6.39
N SER A 29 24.73 -12.58 -6.86
CA SER A 29 26.13 -13.01 -7.00
C SER A 29 26.72 -13.15 -5.60
N SER A 30 27.01 -14.38 -5.17
CA SER A 30 27.79 -14.59 -3.96
C SER A 30 29.27 -14.34 -4.26
N PHE A 31 30.03 -13.83 -3.27
CA PHE A 31 31.50 -13.76 -3.35
C PHE A 31 32.16 -15.15 -3.38
N HIS A 32 31.39 -16.23 -3.14
CA HIS A 32 31.88 -17.60 -2.95
C HIS A 32 31.64 -18.56 -4.13
N GLY A 33 31.34 -18.06 -5.32
CA GLY A 33 31.40 -18.85 -6.55
C GLY A 33 30.12 -19.62 -6.92
N ASP A 34 29.09 -19.63 -6.07
CA ASP A 34 27.73 -20.01 -6.48
C ASP A 34 27.01 -18.76 -6.99
N ASN A 35 26.92 -18.65 -8.33
CA ASN A 35 26.14 -17.63 -8.99
C ASN A 35 24.67 -18.06 -9.01
N ASP A 36 23.89 -17.60 -8.04
CA ASP A 36 22.43 -17.77 -8.08
C ASP A 36 21.86 -16.79 -9.11
N THR A 37 21.70 -17.25 -10.34
CA THR A 37 21.27 -16.44 -11.49
C THR A 37 19.76 -16.25 -11.57
N GLU A 38 18.99 -16.98 -10.74
CA GLU A 38 17.53 -16.92 -10.74
C GLU A 38 16.96 -16.40 -9.42
N PRO A 39 15.82 -15.69 -9.46
CA PRO A 39 15.11 -15.31 -8.25
C PRO A 39 14.52 -16.53 -7.56
N ARG A 40 14.61 -16.55 -6.23
CA ARG A 40 14.09 -17.64 -5.38
C ARG A 40 12.77 -17.25 -4.75
N VAL A 41 11.83 -18.20 -4.68
CA VAL A 41 10.59 -18.04 -3.92
C VAL A 41 10.58 -19.03 -2.77
N GLN A 42 10.44 -18.54 -1.55
CA GLN A 42 10.29 -19.34 -0.34
C GLN A 42 8.88 -19.14 0.21
N SER A 43 8.13 -20.21 0.43
CA SER A 43 6.82 -20.13 1.08
C SER A 43 6.99 -20.37 2.57
N LEU A 44 6.32 -19.57 3.40
CA LEU A 44 6.29 -19.76 4.84
C LEU A 44 5.69 -21.15 5.17
N ARG A 45 6.45 -21.95 5.91
CA ARG A 45 6.02 -23.25 6.42
C ARG A 45 5.18 -23.06 7.66
N HIS A 46 4.23 -23.96 7.88
CA HIS A 46 3.39 -23.97 9.07
C HIS A 46 2.60 -22.66 9.30
N ALA A 47 2.33 -21.92 8.22
CA ALA A 47 1.51 -20.71 8.27
C ALA A 47 0.10 -21.06 8.80
N ARG A 48 -0.34 -20.36 9.84
CA ARG A 48 -1.69 -20.48 10.42
C ARG A 48 -2.55 -19.26 10.13
N PHE A 49 -2.37 -18.66 8.95
CA PHE A 49 -3.19 -17.54 8.52
C PHE A 49 -4.51 -18.03 7.92
N SER A 50 -5.47 -17.12 7.79
CA SER A 50 -6.72 -17.31 7.06
C SER A 50 -6.97 -16.06 6.21
N LEU A 51 -6.84 -16.20 4.89
CA LEU A 51 -6.93 -15.10 3.93
C LEU A 51 -6.01 -13.91 4.31
N PRO A 52 -4.69 -14.11 4.51
CA PRO A 52 -3.77 -13.00 4.80
C PRO A 52 -3.80 -11.98 3.66
N ARG A 53 -3.84 -10.67 3.99
CA ARG A 53 -3.92 -9.59 3.00
C ARG A 53 -2.78 -8.58 3.13
N GLY A 54 -2.98 -7.48 3.86
CA GLY A 54 -1.99 -6.42 3.98
C GLY A 54 -0.74 -6.92 4.70
N LEU A 55 0.38 -6.36 4.28
CA LEU A 55 1.69 -6.61 4.85
C LEU A 55 2.35 -5.26 5.09
N ALA A 56 2.98 -5.10 6.25
CA ALA A 56 3.82 -3.96 6.55
C ALA A 56 5.05 -4.40 7.32
N VAL A 57 6.13 -3.64 7.19
CA VAL A 57 7.37 -3.87 7.92
C VAL A 57 7.54 -2.73 8.90
N THR A 58 7.95 -3.05 10.12
CA THR A 58 8.35 -2.07 11.12
C THR A 58 9.65 -2.49 11.75
N SER A 59 10.48 -1.52 12.12
CA SER A 59 11.71 -1.75 12.86
C SER A 59 11.56 -1.10 14.23
N SER A 60 11.78 -1.88 15.28
CA SER A 60 11.81 -1.38 16.65
C SER A 60 13.16 -1.78 17.24
N TRP A 61 13.94 -0.78 17.66
CA TRP A 61 15.30 -0.96 18.16
C TRP A 61 16.21 -1.64 17.11
N ASP A 62 16.64 -2.88 17.39
CA ASP A 62 17.55 -3.68 16.56
C ASP A 62 16.84 -4.80 15.78
N ARG A 63 15.50 -4.84 15.84
CA ARG A 63 14.70 -5.92 15.27
C ARG A 63 13.68 -5.40 14.27
N THR A 64 13.56 -6.13 13.17
CA THR A 64 12.54 -5.91 12.16
C THR A 64 11.41 -6.89 12.35
N TYR A 65 10.17 -6.42 12.26
CA TYR A 65 8.95 -7.21 12.37
C TYR A 65 8.14 -7.10 11.08
N LEU A 66 7.60 -8.24 10.65
CA LEU A 66 6.60 -8.30 9.59
C LEU A 66 5.21 -8.35 10.24
N LEU A 67 4.40 -7.34 9.93
CA LEU A 67 3.00 -7.27 10.32
C LEU A 67 2.12 -7.80 9.20
N VAL A 68 1.09 -8.57 9.55
CA VAL A 68 0.17 -9.23 8.63
C VAL A 68 -1.25 -8.97 9.07
N CYS A 69 -2.07 -8.43 8.17
CA CYS A 69 -3.52 -8.46 8.34
C CYS A 69 -4.02 -9.88 8.04
N ASP A 70 -4.32 -10.64 9.10
CA ASP A 70 -4.93 -11.97 8.99
C ASP A 70 -6.45 -11.82 8.88
N SER A 71 -6.91 -11.46 7.68
CA SER A 71 -8.26 -10.94 7.46
C SER A 71 -9.36 -11.92 7.89
N GLY A 72 -9.16 -13.21 7.62
CA GLY A 72 -10.10 -14.28 7.95
C GLY A 72 -10.13 -14.62 9.44
N HIS A 73 -9.04 -14.37 10.17
CA HIS A 73 -9.02 -14.43 11.64
C HIS A 73 -9.29 -13.08 12.30
N HIS A 74 -9.69 -12.04 11.57
CA HIS A 74 -10.07 -10.74 12.14
C HIS A 74 -9.04 -10.16 13.14
N SER A 75 -7.75 -10.35 12.84
CA SER A 75 -6.65 -9.98 13.72
C SER A 75 -5.44 -9.52 12.92
N ILE A 76 -4.52 -8.86 13.62
CA ILE A 76 -3.22 -8.45 13.13
C ILE A 76 -2.20 -9.36 13.78
N GLN A 77 -1.37 -10.00 12.96
CA GLN A 77 -0.29 -10.87 13.40
C GLN A 77 1.05 -10.17 13.19
N TRP A 78 2.05 -10.51 13.98
CA TRP A 78 3.42 -10.04 13.81
C TRP A 78 4.43 -11.19 13.97
N GLY A 79 5.52 -11.13 13.22
CA GLY A 79 6.60 -12.08 13.32
C GLY A 79 7.93 -11.35 13.21
N GLN A 80 8.88 -11.68 14.08
CA GLN A 80 10.22 -11.12 14.00
C GLN A 80 10.95 -11.70 12.78
N LEU A 81 11.51 -10.85 11.93
CA LEU A 81 12.37 -11.30 10.85
C LEU A 81 13.68 -11.84 11.43
N PRO A 82 14.14 -13.03 10.98
CA PRO A 82 15.44 -13.55 11.39
C PRO A 82 16.55 -12.70 10.76
N SER A 83 17.70 -12.61 11.44
CA SER A 83 18.87 -11.88 10.95
C SER A 83 19.52 -12.53 9.72
N THR A 84 19.22 -13.80 9.46
CA THR A 84 19.74 -14.58 8.35
C THR A 84 18.64 -15.48 7.79
N CYS A 85 18.78 -15.90 6.54
CA CYS A 85 17.96 -16.96 5.95
C CYS A 85 18.07 -18.29 6.73
N PRO A 86 17.04 -19.18 6.63
CA PRO A 86 15.88 -19.06 5.76
C PRO A 86 14.69 -18.31 6.40
N LEU A 87 13.85 -17.69 5.57
CA LEU A 87 12.69 -16.91 6.02
C LEU A 87 11.42 -17.76 6.20
N ASP A 88 11.46 -19.03 5.77
CA ASP A 88 10.31 -19.93 5.69
C ASP A 88 9.90 -20.57 7.02
N GLU A 89 10.66 -20.36 8.10
CA GLU A 89 10.35 -20.86 9.45
C GLU A 89 9.90 -19.76 10.43
N MET A 90 9.63 -18.53 9.96
CA MET A 90 9.15 -17.45 10.82
C MET A 90 7.89 -17.84 11.60
N ALA A 91 7.93 -17.63 12.92
CA ALA A 91 6.77 -17.73 13.78
C ALA A 91 6.02 -16.40 13.87
N PHE A 92 4.71 -16.47 14.05
CA PHE A 92 3.83 -15.32 14.21
C PHE A 92 2.99 -15.44 15.47
N ASP A 93 2.86 -14.32 16.17
CA ASP A 93 1.96 -14.14 17.30
C ASP A 93 0.88 -13.11 16.96
N THR A 94 -0.20 -13.11 17.75
CA THR A 94 -1.23 -12.09 17.62
C THR A 94 -0.74 -10.77 18.19
N PHE A 95 -0.64 -9.76 17.33
CA PHE A 95 -0.28 -8.39 17.69
C PHE A 95 -1.48 -7.63 18.24
N ALA A 96 -2.64 -7.75 17.59
CA ALA A 96 -3.90 -7.16 18.02
C ALA A 96 -5.10 -7.92 17.45
N GLY A 97 -6.21 -7.94 18.20
CA GLY A 97 -7.45 -8.58 17.80
C GLY A 97 -7.72 -9.88 18.56
N THR A 98 -8.97 -10.09 18.96
CA THR A 98 -9.39 -11.31 19.71
C THR A 98 -9.65 -12.53 18.83
N GLY A 99 -9.61 -12.40 17.50
CA GLY A 99 -10.06 -13.44 16.57
C GLY A 99 -11.54 -13.33 16.20
N PHE A 100 -12.35 -12.61 16.99
CA PHE A 100 -13.77 -12.43 16.73
C PHE A 100 -14.05 -11.20 15.88
N ARG A 101 -15.01 -11.34 14.96
CA ARG A 101 -15.56 -10.24 14.17
C ARG A 101 -16.17 -9.18 15.09
N GLY A 102 -15.74 -7.92 14.96
CA GLY A 102 -16.33 -6.78 15.67
C GLY A 102 -15.61 -5.46 15.40
N HIS A 103 -15.95 -4.41 16.16
CA HIS A 103 -15.33 -3.07 16.11
C HIS A 103 -14.94 -2.54 17.51
N HIS A 104 -14.82 -3.39 18.52
CA HIS A 104 -14.37 -2.96 19.84
C HIS A 104 -12.96 -2.33 19.77
N ASP A 105 -12.84 -1.10 20.27
CA ASP A 105 -11.58 -0.39 20.55
C ASP A 105 -11.07 -0.73 21.95
N GLY A 106 -9.82 -0.38 22.26
CA GLY A 106 -9.22 -0.58 23.59
C GLY A 106 -7.90 -1.35 23.53
N PRO A 107 -7.50 -2.02 24.62
CA PRO A 107 -6.32 -2.88 24.64
C PRO A 107 -6.27 -3.85 23.46
N ALA A 108 -5.09 -4.00 22.86
CA ALA A 108 -4.91 -4.78 21.62
C ALA A 108 -5.42 -6.23 21.70
N ASP A 109 -5.33 -6.87 22.86
CA ASP A 109 -5.82 -8.23 23.12
C ASP A 109 -7.35 -8.32 23.35
N THR A 110 -8.03 -7.19 23.53
CA THR A 110 -9.49 -7.11 23.68
C THR A 110 -10.18 -6.40 22.50
N ALA A 111 -9.41 -5.75 21.64
CA ALA A 111 -9.92 -5.13 20.43
C ALA A 111 -10.44 -6.18 19.45
N THR A 112 -11.40 -5.80 18.61
CA THR A 112 -11.94 -6.68 17.55
C THR A 112 -11.90 -5.93 16.23
N PHE A 113 -11.62 -6.67 15.15
CA PHE A 113 -11.64 -6.18 13.77
C PHE A 113 -12.70 -6.94 12.96
N HIS A 114 -12.97 -6.49 11.74
CA HIS A 114 -13.82 -7.18 10.79
C HIS A 114 -13.19 -7.15 9.40
N HIS A 115 -12.50 -8.23 9.05
CA HIS A 115 -11.74 -8.36 7.79
C HIS A 115 -10.73 -7.23 7.55
N PRO A 116 -9.76 -7.00 8.44
CA PRO A 116 -8.72 -6.00 8.21
C PRO A 116 -7.93 -6.33 6.94
N CYS A 117 -7.71 -5.37 6.05
CA CYS A 117 -7.03 -5.59 4.77
C CYS A 117 -5.71 -4.82 4.70
N GLY A 118 -5.73 -3.50 4.50
CA GLY A 118 -4.53 -2.67 4.36
C GLY A 118 -3.87 -2.41 5.71
N ILE A 119 -2.54 -2.26 5.70
CA ILE A 119 -1.75 -1.93 6.87
C ILE A 119 -0.53 -1.10 6.47
N CYS A 120 -0.20 -0.08 7.25
CA CYS A 120 1.05 0.68 7.15
C CYS A 120 1.51 1.10 8.54
N VAL A 121 2.77 1.53 8.64
CA VAL A 121 3.38 1.94 9.91
C VAL A 121 4.08 3.28 9.69
N ASP A 122 3.95 4.19 10.65
CA ASP A 122 4.71 5.44 10.63
C ASP A 122 6.08 5.33 11.31
N ASP A 123 6.84 6.41 11.25
CA ASP A 123 8.18 6.54 11.85
C ASP A 123 8.17 6.52 13.39
N THR A 124 7.00 6.60 14.02
CA THR A 124 6.81 6.50 15.47
C THR A 124 6.41 5.09 15.93
N GLU A 125 6.45 4.10 15.02
CA GLU A 125 5.98 2.73 15.23
C GLU A 125 4.45 2.62 15.44
N THR A 126 3.69 3.65 15.07
CA THR A 126 2.22 3.57 15.11
C THR A 126 1.72 2.84 13.87
N VAL A 127 0.89 1.81 14.10
CA VAL A 127 0.36 0.96 13.02
C VAL A 127 -1.03 1.44 12.64
N TYR A 128 -1.27 1.67 11.35
CA TYR A 128 -2.58 2.02 10.82
C TYR A 128 -3.14 0.86 10.01
N VAL A 129 -4.38 0.49 10.28
CA VAL A 129 -5.06 -0.66 9.69
C VAL A 129 -6.35 -0.21 9.01
N VAL A 130 -6.57 -0.67 7.79
CA VAL A 130 -7.86 -0.55 7.13
C VAL A 130 -8.74 -1.70 7.57
N ASP A 131 -9.71 -1.42 8.42
CA ASP A 131 -10.67 -2.39 8.93
C ASP A 131 -11.86 -2.47 7.96
N THR A 132 -11.61 -3.11 6.82
CA THR A 132 -12.43 -3.04 5.60
C THR A 132 -13.90 -3.38 5.83
N GLY A 133 -14.17 -4.43 6.60
CA GLY A 133 -15.54 -4.86 6.91
C GLY A 133 -16.27 -3.95 7.88
N ASN A 134 -15.56 -3.07 8.59
CA ASN A 134 -16.14 -2.00 9.42
C ASN A 134 -16.09 -0.63 8.74
N HIS A 135 -15.57 -0.54 7.51
CA HIS A 135 -15.52 0.69 6.72
C HIS A 135 -14.77 1.84 7.40
N CYS A 136 -13.72 1.52 8.16
CA CYS A 136 -13.00 2.48 8.99
C CYS A 136 -11.48 2.26 8.95
N ILE A 137 -10.76 3.25 9.47
CA ILE A 137 -9.31 3.21 9.68
C ILE A 137 -9.04 3.13 11.18
N ARG A 138 -8.22 2.17 11.60
CA ARG A 138 -7.83 1.92 13.00
C ARG A 138 -6.37 2.34 13.18
N GLU A 139 -6.06 2.92 14.33
CA GLU A 139 -4.71 3.21 14.82
C GLU A 139 -4.38 2.22 15.94
N ILE A 140 -3.19 1.62 15.92
CA ILE A 140 -2.64 0.80 16.99
C ILE A 140 -1.37 1.49 17.47
N ARG A 141 -1.43 2.08 18.67
CA ARG A 141 -0.35 2.90 19.23
C ARG A 141 0.13 2.35 20.57
N ARG A 142 1.43 2.46 20.80
CA ARG A 142 2.05 2.14 22.09
C ARG A 142 1.71 3.20 23.15
N ILE A 143 1.36 2.78 24.36
CA ILE A 143 1.28 3.69 25.51
C ILE A 143 2.65 3.74 26.19
N LYS A 144 3.23 4.94 26.33
CA LYS A 144 4.41 5.16 27.20
C LYS A 144 3.94 5.05 28.65
N LYS A 145 4.55 4.15 29.43
CA LYS A 145 4.20 3.85 30.82
C LYS A 145 4.01 5.13 31.66
N HIS A 146 2.80 5.36 32.16
CA HIS A 146 2.61 6.01 33.45
C HIS A 146 1.36 5.43 34.13
N VAL A 147 1.47 4.20 34.63
CA VAL A 147 0.52 3.68 35.61
C VAL A 147 1.32 3.09 36.76
N THR A 148 1.56 3.92 37.77
CA THR A 148 1.75 3.47 39.14
C THR A 148 0.46 2.82 39.63
N SER A 149 0.60 1.63 40.23
CA SER A 149 -0.41 0.87 40.98
C SER A 149 -1.22 -0.18 40.19
N SER A 150 -0.81 -1.45 40.34
CA SER A 150 -1.70 -2.41 41.01
C SER A 150 -0.87 -3.48 41.72
N ARG A 151 -1.26 -3.78 42.96
CA ARG A 151 -0.64 -4.72 43.90
C ARG A 151 -0.91 -6.19 43.53
N SER A 152 -1.15 -6.49 42.25
CA SER A 152 -1.67 -7.79 41.77
C SER A 152 -1.02 -8.33 40.48
N GLY A 153 0.13 -7.82 40.07
CA GLY A 153 1.03 -8.52 39.13
C GLY A 153 0.46 -8.93 37.77
N LYS A 154 -0.57 -8.26 37.23
CA LYS A 154 -1.08 -8.50 35.87
C LYS A 154 -0.78 -7.32 34.95
N SER A 155 -0.23 -7.63 33.77
CA SER A 155 0.33 -6.74 32.76
C SER A 155 -0.56 -5.55 32.41
N THR A 156 0.03 -4.35 32.35
CA THR A 156 -0.58 -3.16 31.76
C THR A 156 -0.42 -3.24 30.24
N HIS A 157 -1.51 -3.44 29.50
CA HIS A 157 -1.51 -3.56 28.04
C HIS A 157 -0.67 -2.48 27.35
N HIS A 158 0.28 -2.89 26.51
CA HIS A 158 1.27 -1.98 25.89
C HIS A 158 0.76 -1.26 24.64
N TRP A 159 -0.25 -1.82 23.97
CA TRP A 159 -0.80 -1.34 22.71
C TRP A 159 -2.31 -1.10 22.85
N ILE A 160 -2.77 0.02 22.31
CA ILE A 160 -4.19 0.38 22.25
C ILE A 160 -4.60 0.52 20.80
N VAL A 161 -5.75 -0.07 20.47
CA VAL A 161 -6.46 0.11 19.22
C VAL A 161 -7.52 1.21 19.40
N SER A 162 -7.56 2.16 18.48
CA SER A 162 -8.60 3.18 18.40
C SER A 162 -9.03 3.41 16.96
N THR A 163 -10.32 3.65 16.71
CA THR A 163 -10.77 4.11 15.39
C THR A 163 -10.45 5.58 15.20
N ILE A 164 -9.86 5.93 14.06
CA ILE A 164 -9.47 7.32 13.73
C ILE A 164 -10.36 7.95 12.65
N ALA A 165 -10.95 7.14 11.77
CA ALA A 165 -11.87 7.64 10.73
C ALA A 165 -12.86 6.57 10.27
N GLY A 166 -14.06 6.98 9.81
CA GLY A 166 -15.04 6.10 9.18
C GLY A 166 -16.13 5.53 10.10
N CYS A 167 -16.21 5.99 11.35
CA CYS A 167 -17.19 5.55 12.33
C CYS A 167 -17.73 6.73 13.14
N SER A 168 -19.04 6.79 13.35
CA SER A 168 -19.62 7.73 14.30
C SER A 168 -19.02 7.54 15.70
N GLY A 169 -18.39 8.58 16.24
CA GLY A 169 -17.75 8.56 17.57
C GLY A 169 -16.24 8.27 17.59
N SER A 170 -15.54 8.25 16.44
CA SER A 170 -14.09 8.01 16.33
C SER A 170 -13.18 9.20 16.73
N GLY A 171 -13.67 10.07 17.61
CA GLY A 171 -12.87 11.07 18.30
C GLY A 171 -13.15 10.89 19.78
N GLY A 172 -12.12 10.88 20.63
CA GLY A 172 -12.22 10.65 22.08
C GLY A 172 -13.11 11.62 22.89
N ILE A 173 -14.02 12.35 22.24
CA ILE A 173 -15.08 13.13 22.83
C ILE A 173 -16.38 12.30 22.75
N ARG A 174 -16.93 11.97 23.93
CA ARG A 174 -18.19 11.22 24.14
C ARG A 174 -19.43 11.92 23.55
N TYR A 175 -19.52 12.09 22.24
CA TYR A 175 -20.79 12.38 21.60
C TYR A 175 -21.50 11.06 21.31
N LYS A 176 -22.39 10.66 22.23
CA LYS A 176 -23.46 9.67 21.95
C LYS A 176 -24.42 10.28 20.92
N ALA A 177 -23.98 10.41 19.67
CA ALA A 177 -24.91 10.65 18.56
C ALA A 177 -25.57 9.31 18.24
N VAL A 178 -26.64 9.01 18.97
CA VAL A 178 -27.53 7.89 18.69
C VAL A 178 -28.26 8.22 17.39
N VAL A 179 -27.74 7.78 16.24
CA VAL A 179 -28.51 7.76 14.99
C VAL A 179 -29.50 6.60 15.09
N LYS A 180 -30.71 6.88 15.58
CA LYS A 180 -31.80 5.90 15.59
C LYS A 180 -32.24 5.65 14.15
N ASN A 181 -32.12 4.41 13.69
CA ASN A 181 -32.90 3.90 12.56
C ASN A 181 -34.23 3.32 13.08
N GLU A 182 -35.24 3.24 12.22
CA GLU A 182 -36.62 2.79 12.54
C GLU A 182 -36.71 1.36 13.13
N ARG A 183 -35.61 0.60 13.14
CA ARG A 183 -35.52 -0.77 13.67
C ARG A 183 -34.62 -0.91 14.90
N GLY A 184 -34.19 0.19 15.52
CA GLY A 184 -33.56 0.17 16.85
C GLY A 184 -32.18 -0.51 16.94
N ARG A 185 -31.47 -0.72 15.82
CA ARG A 185 -30.07 -1.20 15.81
C ARG A 185 -29.17 -0.15 15.21
N VAL A 186 -28.55 0.67 16.06
CA VAL A 186 -27.55 1.65 15.67
C VAL A 186 -26.25 0.92 15.29
N SER A 187 -25.99 0.76 14.00
CA SER A 187 -24.64 0.43 13.54
C SER A 187 -23.85 1.75 13.44
N ASN A 188 -22.84 1.94 14.29
CA ASN A 188 -21.97 3.13 14.24
C ASN A 188 -21.00 3.12 13.02
N HIS A 189 -21.05 2.07 12.19
CA HIS A 189 -20.12 1.75 11.09
C HIS A 189 -20.82 1.81 9.72
N ALA A 190 -21.47 2.93 9.43
CA ALA A 190 -22.23 3.08 8.19
C ALA A 190 -21.27 3.18 6.98
N SER A 191 -21.36 2.23 6.05
CA SER A 191 -20.76 2.39 4.73
C SER A 191 -21.30 3.63 4.04
N GLY A 192 -20.49 4.37 3.31
CA GLY A 192 -20.94 5.52 2.52
C GLY A 192 -19.78 6.35 2.00
N TYR A 193 -20.09 7.55 1.49
CA TYR A 193 -19.11 8.49 0.95
C TYR A 193 -19.34 9.85 1.59
N ALA A 194 -18.41 10.30 2.43
CA ALA A 194 -18.46 11.63 3.04
C ALA A 194 -17.07 12.07 3.50
N ASP A 195 -16.69 13.29 3.13
CA ASP A 195 -15.51 13.99 3.63
C ASP A 195 -15.81 14.67 4.98
N GLY A 196 -14.77 15.18 5.64
CA GLY A 196 -14.90 15.96 6.88
C GLY A 196 -14.19 15.32 8.08
N PRO A 197 -14.60 15.66 9.33
CA PRO A 197 -14.02 15.09 10.54
C PRO A 197 -14.05 13.55 10.51
N GLY A 198 -13.03 12.88 11.04
CA GLY A 198 -12.88 11.42 10.96
C GLY A 198 -14.08 10.63 11.49
N ASP A 199 -14.74 11.15 12.53
CA ASP A 199 -15.95 10.57 13.13
C ASP A 199 -17.22 10.77 12.30
N ARG A 200 -17.17 11.66 11.31
CA ARG A 200 -18.28 11.99 10.40
C ARG A 200 -18.01 11.54 8.96
N ALA A 201 -16.74 11.36 8.61
CA ALA A 201 -16.33 10.80 7.34
C ALA A 201 -16.87 9.38 7.17
N ARG A 202 -17.06 8.98 5.91
CA ARG A 202 -17.59 7.66 5.55
C ARG A 202 -16.75 7.08 4.42
N PHE A 203 -16.43 5.81 4.57
CA PHE A 203 -15.79 4.99 3.54
C PHE A 203 -16.72 3.85 3.11
N ARG A 204 -16.39 3.18 2.01
CA ARG A 204 -17.11 1.99 1.55
C ARG A 204 -16.13 0.88 1.21
N ALA A 205 -15.90 0.04 2.23
CA ALA A 205 -14.94 -1.05 2.24
C ALA A 205 -13.57 -0.64 1.64
N PRO A 206 -12.89 0.34 2.24
CA PRO A 206 -11.54 0.70 1.83
C PRO A 206 -10.62 -0.52 1.98
N THR A 207 -9.56 -0.64 1.18
CA THR A 207 -8.68 -1.83 1.22
C THR A 207 -7.19 -1.53 1.27
N GLY A 208 -6.71 -0.51 0.56
CA GLY A 208 -5.30 -0.12 0.57
C GLY A 208 -5.05 1.09 1.46
N ILE A 209 -3.88 1.12 2.08
CA ILE A 209 -3.37 2.28 2.82
C ILE A 209 -1.86 2.39 2.64
N CYS A 210 -1.34 3.61 2.57
CA CYS A 210 0.08 3.89 2.70
C CYS A 210 0.32 5.24 3.41
N MET A 211 1.54 5.46 3.86
CA MET A 211 1.93 6.74 4.44
C MET A 211 2.02 7.83 3.36
N GLY A 212 1.43 8.99 3.65
CA GLY A 212 1.62 10.22 2.90
C GLY A 212 3.02 10.81 3.10
N GLN A 213 3.20 12.07 2.68
CA GLN A 213 4.49 12.77 2.85
C GLN A 213 4.56 13.50 4.20
N GLY A 214 3.42 13.96 4.73
CA GLY A 214 3.35 14.63 6.02
C GLY A 214 3.29 13.67 7.21
N SER A 215 3.75 14.11 8.38
CA SER A 215 3.53 13.40 9.64
C SER A 215 2.04 13.22 9.89
N GLY A 216 1.55 11.99 10.01
CA GLY A 216 0.13 11.70 10.23
C GLY A 216 -0.77 11.91 9.02
N GLU A 217 -0.22 11.84 7.80
CA GLU A 217 -0.98 11.75 6.54
C GLU A 217 -1.07 10.30 6.09
N LEU A 218 -2.28 9.80 5.86
CA LEU A 218 -2.54 8.44 5.38
C LEU A 218 -3.30 8.52 4.05
N LEU A 219 -2.86 7.77 3.06
CA LEU A 219 -3.50 7.69 1.76
C LEU A 219 -4.23 6.36 1.66
N VAL A 220 -5.53 6.41 1.36
CA VAL A 220 -6.42 5.26 1.44
C VAL A 220 -7.11 5.05 0.09
N ALA A 221 -7.08 3.81 -0.40
CA ALA A 221 -7.91 3.40 -1.52
C ALA A 221 -9.30 3.02 -1.01
N ASP A 222 -10.30 3.89 -1.26
CA ASP A 222 -11.68 3.67 -0.84
C ASP A 222 -12.44 2.90 -1.94
N THR A 223 -12.21 1.59 -1.92
CA THR A 223 -12.44 0.70 -3.05
C THR A 223 -13.84 0.78 -3.65
N PHE A 224 -14.92 0.68 -2.85
CA PHE A 224 -16.28 0.74 -3.42
C PHE A 224 -16.86 2.15 -3.51
N ASN A 225 -16.07 3.17 -3.16
CA ASN A 225 -16.35 4.56 -3.51
C ASN A 225 -15.51 5.03 -4.71
N HIS A 226 -14.74 4.16 -5.36
CA HIS A 226 -14.02 4.44 -6.60
C HIS A 226 -13.10 5.68 -6.54
N CYS A 227 -12.51 5.94 -5.37
CA CYS A 227 -11.69 7.12 -5.13
C CYS A 227 -10.50 6.85 -4.22
N ILE A 228 -9.58 7.80 -4.20
CA ILE A 228 -8.45 7.87 -3.28
C ILE A 228 -8.71 8.97 -2.27
N ARG A 229 -8.50 8.62 -1.00
CA ARG A 229 -8.78 9.46 0.15
C ARG A 229 -7.48 9.80 0.86
N VAL A 230 -7.40 10.97 1.46
CA VAL A 230 -6.36 11.31 2.42
C VAL A 230 -7.00 11.45 3.81
N VAL A 231 -6.36 10.87 4.82
CA VAL A 231 -6.71 11.00 6.23
C VAL A 231 -5.56 11.75 6.90
N CYS A 232 -5.83 12.97 7.37
CA CYS A 232 -4.82 13.85 7.95
C CYS A 232 -5.09 14.05 9.43
N ARG A 233 -4.02 14.04 10.23
CA ARG A 233 -4.08 14.47 11.63
C ARG A 233 -3.89 15.99 11.72
N SER A 234 -4.89 16.70 12.24
CA SER A 234 -4.74 18.11 12.58
C SER A 234 -4.02 18.26 13.92
N ASN A 235 -2.79 18.78 13.90
CA ASN A 235 -2.00 19.04 15.11
C ASN A 235 -2.68 20.03 16.06
N ALA A 236 -3.44 21.00 15.54
CA ALA A 236 -4.10 22.02 16.35
C ALA A 236 -5.32 21.48 17.11
N LEU A 237 -6.00 20.46 16.58
CA LEU A 237 -7.25 19.94 17.14
C LEU A 237 -7.12 18.51 17.70
N ASN A 238 -5.95 17.89 17.55
CA ASN A 238 -5.71 16.46 17.80
C ASN A 238 -6.84 15.58 17.24
N ALA A 239 -7.31 15.94 16.04
CA ALA A 239 -8.46 15.35 15.38
C ALA A 239 -8.08 14.94 13.96
N TRP A 240 -8.69 13.86 13.50
CA TRP A 240 -8.51 13.37 12.14
C TRP A 240 -9.52 14.02 11.20
N THR A 241 -9.12 14.33 9.97
CA THR A 241 -9.99 14.76 8.89
C THR A 241 -9.76 13.90 7.65
N VAL A 242 -10.80 13.73 6.84
CA VAL A 242 -10.76 12.96 5.61
C VAL A 242 -11.15 13.86 4.44
N HIS A 243 -10.36 13.80 3.37
CA HIS A 243 -10.64 14.47 2.10
C HIS A 243 -10.50 13.49 0.93
N THR A 244 -11.27 13.70 -0.12
CA THR A 244 -11.06 13.03 -1.41
C THR A 244 -9.96 13.75 -2.17
N ILE A 245 -8.95 13.01 -2.65
CA ILE A 245 -7.84 13.60 -3.42
C ILE A 245 -7.90 13.25 -4.90
N ALA A 246 -8.56 12.15 -5.29
CA ALA A 246 -8.78 11.79 -6.69
C ALA A 246 -9.96 10.83 -6.84
N GLY A 247 -10.72 10.95 -7.93
CA GLY A 247 -11.91 10.13 -8.15
C GLY A 247 -13.15 10.56 -7.38
N GLY A 248 -14.18 9.73 -7.43
CA GLY A 248 -15.45 9.97 -6.76
C GLY A 248 -16.35 8.74 -6.85
N ILE A 249 -17.62 8.87 -6.46
CA ILE A 249 -18.55 7.74 -6.32
C ILE A 249 -18.87 6.97 -7.61
N GLN A 250 -18.58 7.53 -8.78
CA GLN A 250 -18.86 6.91 -10.07
C GLN A 250 -17.65 6.08 -10.53
N SER A 251 -17.91 4.79 -10.79
CA SER A 251 -16.91 3.91 -11.39
C SER A 251 -16.66 4.28 -12.86
N GLY A 252 -15.40 4.20 -13.30
CA GLY A 252 -15.04 4.31 -14.71
C GLY A 252 -13.52 4.33 -14.90
N HIS A 253 -13.07 4.61 -16.12
CA HIS A 253 -11.66 4.74 -16.46
C HIS A 253 -11.44 6.05 -17.23
N LEU A 254 -10.88 7.04 -16.55
CA LEU A 254 -10.58 8.34 -17.14
C LEU A 254 -9.33 8.92 -16.48
N ASP A 255 -8.35 9.30 -17.30
CA ASP A 255 -7.18 10.08 -16.90
C ASP A 255 -7.49 11.59 -16.98
N GLY A 256 -6.69 12.41 -16.31
CA GLY A 256 -6.86 13.87 -16.32
C GLY A 256 -6.59 14.50 -14.96
N GLY A 257 -7.24 15.65 -14.69
CA GLY A 257 -7.24 16.28 -13.38
C GLY A 257 -7.83 15.34 -12.32
N CYS A 258 -7.35 15.43 -11.07
CA CYS A 258 -7.75 14.49 -10.02
C CYS A 258 -9.27 14.49 -9.72
N ASP A 259 -9.94 15.63 -9.90
CA ASP A 259 -11.38 15.82 -9.76
C ASP A 259 -12.20 15.20 -10.91
N ALA A 260 -11.60 15.10 -12.11
CA ALA A 260 -12.21 14.48 -13.28
C ALA A 260 -11.85 13.00 -13.45
N ALA A 261 -10.70 12.57 -12.91
CA ALA A 261 -10.21 11.22 -13.06
C ALA A 261 -11.20 10.20 -12.48
N MET A 262 -11.40 9.07 -13.17
CA MET A 262 -12.30 8.01 -12.72
C MET A 262 -11.51 6.73 -12.44
N PHE A 263 -11.85 6.05 -11.33
CA PHE A 263 -11.30 4.75 -10.97
C PHE A 263 -12.41 3.68 -10.97
N ASN A 264 -12.02 2.41 -10.96
CA ASN A 264 -12.93 1.29 -10.77
C ASN A 264 -12.36 0.31 -9.75
N GLN A 265 -12.81 0.42 -8.51
CA GLN A 265 -12.40 -0.45 -7.41
C GLN A 265 -10.87 -0.41 -7.18
N PRO A 266 -10.28 0.76 -6.88
CA PRO A 266 -8.86 0.84 -6.53
C PRO A 266 -8.58 0.04 -5.25
N VAL A 267 -7.47 -0.70 -5.22
CA VAL A 267 -7.11 -1.61 -4.11
C VAL A 267 -5.76 -1.25 -3.50
N GLY A 268 -4.65 -1.65 -4.13
CA GLY A 268 -3.32 -1.35 -3.62
C GLY A 268 -2.95 0.11 -3.86
N ILE A 269 -2.22 0.68 -2.93
CA ILE A 269 -1.68 2.03 -3.04
C ILE A 269 -0.28 2.05 -2.42
N CYS A 270 0.67 2.71 -3.07
CA CYS A 270 2.00 2.95 -2.51
C CYS A 270 2.53 4.31 -2.98
N ARG A 271 3.37 4.93 -2.15
CA ARG A 271 4.00 6.22 -2.43
C ARG A 271 5.48 6.04 -2.73
N ALA A 272 5.97 6.70 -3.76
CA ALA A 272 7.40 6.77 -4.08
C ALA A 272 8.10 7.94 -3.37
N GLY A 273 9.43 7.94 -3.41
CA GLY A 273 10.27 8.94 -2.71
C GLY A 273 10.04 10.37 -3.20
N ASP A 274 9.73 10.53 -4.49
CA ASP A 274 9.33 11.78 -5.15
C ASP A 274 7.90 12.25 -4.77
N SER A 275 7.21 11.50 -3.91
CA SER A 275 5.82 11.70 -3.49
C SER A 275 4.76 11.34 -4.52
N SER A 276 5.14 10.76 -5.67
CA SER A 276 4.20 10.13 -6.60
C SER A 276 3.44 8.98 -5.95
N LEU A 277 2.16 8.80 -6.30
CA LEU A 277 1.36 7.65 -5.88
C LEU A 277 1.13 6.69 -7.03
N PHE A 278 1.20 5.41 -6.70
CA PHE A 278 0.80 4.33 -7.59
C PHE A 278 -0.37 3.58 -6.98
N VAL A 279 -1.42 3.41 -7.78
CA VAL A 279 -2.67 2.79 -7.37
C VAL A 279 -2.98 1.62 -8.29
N ALA A 280 -3.29 0.46 -7.72
CA ALA A 280 -3.80 -0.67 -8.48
C ALA A 280 -5.31 -0.47 -8.69
N ASP A 281 -5.68 -0.01 -9.86
CA ASP A 281 -7.07 0.23 -10.26
C ASP A 281 -7.67 -1.08 -10.78
N LYS A 282 -7.91 -1.98 -9.83
CA LYS A 282 -8.16 -3.40 -10.06
C LYS A 282 -9.25 -3.65 -11.10
N GLY A 283 -10.37 -2.94 -11.01
CA GLY A 283 -11.51 -3.10 -11.93
C GLY A 283 -11.27 -2.55 -13.33
N ASN A 284 -10.27 -1.70 -13.52
CA ASN A 284 -9.82 -1.23 -14.83
C ASN A 284 -8.58 -1.98 -15.34
N HIS A 285 -8.11 -2.99 -14.60
CA HIS A 285 -6.97 -3.82 -14.98
C HIS A 285 -5.70 -3.02 -15.29
N CYS A 286 -5.43 -1.95 -14.54
CA CYS A 286 -4.27 -1.10 -14.77
C CYS A 286 -3.66 -0.55 -13.48
N ILE A 287 -2.47 0.04 -13.60
CA ILE A 287 -1.87 0.84 -12.54
C ILE A 287 -2.11 2.31 -12.87
N ARG A 288 -2.42 3.12 -11.87
CA ARG A 288 -2.62 4.56 -12.01
C ARG A 288 -1.50 5.29 -11.30
N HIS A 289 -0.90 6.27 -11.96
CA HIS A 289 0.08 7.19 -11.42
C HIS A 289 -0.63 8.50 -11.09
N ILE A 290 -0.54 8.91 -9.83
CA ILE A 290 -1.07 10.20 -9.36
C ILE A 290 0.11 11.06 -8.98
N GLY A 291 0.18 12.26 -9.53
CA GLY A 291 1.31 13.16 -9.33
C GLY A 291 0.94 14.63 -9.50
N GLY A 292 1.98 15.46 -9.50
CA GLY A 292 1.86 16.90 -9.68
C GLY A 292 1.44 17.67 -8.44
N TRP A 293 1.44 19.00 -8.60
CA TRP A 293 1.17 19.98 -7.55
C TRP A 293 0.27 21.09 -8.11
N ILE A 294 -0.72 21.53 -7.34
CA ILE A 294 -1.43 22.79 -7.57
C ILE A 294 -1.21 23.67 -6.33
N GLY A 295 -0.26 24.60 -6.42
CA GLY A 295 0.17 25.39 -5.26
C GLY A 295 0.71 24.47 -4.15
N LYS A 296 0.03 24.42 -2.99
CA LYS A 296 0.38 23.53 -1.87
C LYS A 296 -0.37 22.18 -1.89
N LEU A 297 -1.34 22.00 -2.79
CA LEU A 297 -2.07 20.73 -2.93
C LEU A 297 -1.20 19.73 -3.70
N LYS A 298 -0.83 18.67 -2.99
CA LYS A 298 -0.20 17.47 -3.54
C LYS A 298 -1.28 16.71 -4.31
N TYR A 299 -0.96 16.26 -5.52
CA TYR A 299 -1.84 15.56 -6.46
C TYR A 299 -2.72 16.49 -7.30
N SER A 300 -2.34 16.64 -8.57
CA SER A 300 -3.09 17.45 -9.54
C SER A 300 -3.57 16.67 -10.75
N TRP A 301 -2.99 15.51 -11.03
CA TRP A 301 -3.36 14.68 -12.17
C TRP A 301 -3.27 13.19 -11.87
N VAL A 302 -4.00 12.41 -12.68
CA VAL A 302 -3.98 10.94 -12.73
C VAL A 302 -3.69 10.49 -14.16
N ARG A 303 -2.80 9.51 -14.32
CA ARG A 303 -2.45 8.88 -15.60
C ARG A 303 -2.44 7.35 -15.48
N THR A 304 -2.72 6.67 -16.58
CA THR A 304 -2.67 5.21 -16.66
C THR A 304 -1.26 4.74 -17.02
N ILE A 305 -0.77 3.76 -16.26
CA ILE A 305 0.41 2.95 -16.57
C ILE A 305 -0.09 1.59 -17.03
N SER A 306 0.22 1.27 -18.28
CA SER A 306 -0.06 -0.04 -18.88
C SER A 306 1.25 -0.70 -19.27
N VAL A 307 1.37 -2.01 -19.06
CA VAL A 307 2.42 -2.81 -19.71
C VAL A 307 1.99 -2.93 -21.18
N GLY A 308 2.61 -2.15 -22.05
CA GLY A 308 2.29 -2.13 -23.49
C GLY A 308 2.89 -3.31 -24.26
N ASP A 309 2.53 -3.42 -25.54
CA ASP A 309 2.91 -4.50 -26.45
C ASP A 309 4.42 -4.65 -26.72
N LEU A 310 5.25 -3.77 -26.16
CA LEU A 310 6.68 -3.66 -26.41
C LEU A 310 7.55 -3.76 -25.15
N ALA A 311 6.99 -4.11 -23.99
CA ALA A 311 7.82 -4.37 -22.81
C ALA A 311 8.71 -5.61 -23.07
N PRO A 312 10.04 -5.46 -23.18
CA PRO A 312 10.91 -6.60 -23.45
C PRO A 312 10.83 -7.56 -22.26
N SER A 313 10.37 -8.78 -22.51
CA SER A 313 10.31 -9.81 -21.48
C SER A 313 11.66 -10.50 -21.31
N TRP A 314 12.09 -10.66 -20.06
CA TRP A 314 13.26 -11.48 -19.72
C TRP A 314 12.95 -13.00 -19.81
N ARG A 315 11.67 -13.42 -19.75
CA ARG A 315 11.30 -14.86 -19.62
C ARG A 315 10.38 -15.41 -20.70
N PHE A 316 9.69 -14.58 -21.48
CA PHE A 316 8.86 -15.07 -22.58
C PHE A 316 9.71 -15.23 -23.84
N SER A 317 10.17 -16.46 -24.07
CA SER A 317 10.96 -16.84 -25.25
C SER A 317 10.25 -16.63 -26.60
N LYS A 318 8.97 -16.18 -26.62
CA LYS A 318 8.14 -16.02 -27.83
C LYS A 318 7.07 -14.90 -27.80
N GLY A 319 7.06 -13.93 -26.89
CA GLY A 319 5.99 -12.93 -26.96
C GLY A 319 5.90 -11.92 -25.83
N VAL A 320 5.28 -10.81 -26.18
CA VAL A 320 4.83 -9.68 -25.36
C VAL A 320 4.34 -10.10 -23.97
N GLU A 321 4.78 -9.40 -22.91
CA GLU A 321 4.19 -9.61 -21.58
C GLU A 321 2.70 -9.30 -21.58
N PRO A 322 1.81 -10.12 -20.99
CA PRO A 322 0.38 -9.83 -20.99
C PRO A 322 0.12 -8.51 -20.26
N PRO A 323 -0.95 -7.76 -20.62
CA PRO A 323 -1.36 -6.60 -19.85
C PRO A 323 -1.72 -7.00 -18.41
N PHE A 324 -1.76 -6.03 -17.51
CA PHE A 324 -2.24 -6.28 -16.14
C PHE A 324 -3.65 -6.87 -16.17
N LEU A 325 -3.94 -7.76 -15.22
CA LEU A 325 -5.26 -8.34 -15.02
C LEU A 325 -5.56 -8.38 -13.53
N LEU A 326 -6.46 -7.52 -13.07
CA LEU A 326 -6.88 -7.42 -11.68
C LEU A 326 -5.66 -7.22 -10.73
N PRO A 327 -4.81 -6.19 -10.96
CA PRO A 327 -3.71 -5.91 -10.04
C PRO A 327 -4.25 -5.55 -8.65
N LYS A 328 -3.57 -5.99 -7.59
CA LYS A 328 -4.00 -5.73 -6.20
C LYS A 328 -2.91 -5.15 -5.33
N GLY A 329 -1.88 -5.93 -5.01
CA GLY A 329 -0.79 -5.50 -4.14
C GLY A 329 0.21 -4.61 -4.88
N LEU A 330 0.65 -3.53 -4.25
CA LEU A 330 1.71 -2.66 -4.74
C LEU A 330 2.74 -2.39 -3.64
N THR A 331 4.00 -2.23 -4.03
CA THR A 331 5.04 -1.66 -3.16
C THR A 331 6.07 -0.95 -4.02
N VAL A 332 6.63 0.15 -3.54
CA VAL A 332 7.83 0.73 -4.14
C VAL A 332 9.04 -0.05 -3.62
N LEU A 333 10.03 -0.26 -4.49
CA LEU A 333 11.32 -0.86 -4.14
C LEU A 333 12.32 0.25 -3.79
N PRO A 334 13.24 0.01 -2.85
CA PRO A 334 14.30 0.96 -2.53
C PRO A 334 15.21 1.20 -3.75
N PRO A 335 15.87 2.36 -3.89
CA PRO A 335 16.72 2.66 -5.05
C PRO A 335 17.86 1.65 -5.26
N ARG A 336 18.37 1.06 -4.18
CA ARG A 336 19.32 -0.06 -4.21
C ARG A 336 18.56 -1.37 -4.06
N HIS A 337 18.35 -2.07 -5.16
CA HIS A 337 17.73 -3.40 -5.19
C HIS A 337 18.38 -4.26 -6.27
N ARG A 338 18.23 -5.59 -6.18
CA ARG A 338 18.87 -6.54 -7.11
C ARG A 338 17.95 -7.11 -8.20
N TRP A 339 16.67 -6.74 -8.17
CA TRP A 339 15.73 -7.13 -9.24
C TRP A 339 16.08 -6.57 -10.62
N TYR A 340 16.94 -5.55 -10.68
CA TYR A 340 17.38 -4.91 -11.92
C TYR A 340 18.88 -4.64 -11.83
N SER A 341 19.67 -5.19 -12.77
CA SER A 341 21.10 -4.87 -12.90
C SER A 341 21.28 -3.92 -14.09
N PRO A 342 21.67 -2.65 -13.89
CA PRO A 342 21.91 -1.70 -14.97
C PRO A 342 22.95 -2.18 -15.99
N SER A 343 23.83 -3.10 -15.61
CA SER A 343 24.94 -3.60 -16.43
C SER A 343 24.56 -4.55 -17.57
N GLN A 344 23.30 -5.01 -17.67
CA GLN A 344 22.90 -5.88 -18.78
C GLN A 344 22.57 -5.15 -20.08
N HIS A 345 22.48 -3.82 -20.08
CA HIS A 345 22.18 -3.05 -21.28
C HIS A 345 23.14 -1.86 -21.42
N ASN A 346 24.35 -2.15 -21.90
CA ASN A 346 25.23 -1.15 -22.49
C ASN A 346 24.61 -0.61 -23.78
N HIS A 347 24.22 0.67 -23.78
CA HIS A 347 24.51 1.52 -24.92
C HIS A 347 25.06 2.85 -24.41
N HIS A 348 26.25 3.17 -24.93
CA HIS A 348 26.94 4.45 -24.86
C HIS A 348 26.03 5.65 -24.59
N GLU A 349 26.10 6.24 -23.38
CA GLU A 349 25.69 7.63 -23.22
C GLU A 349 26.66 8.43 -22.35
N ASN A 350 26.93 9.62 -22.86
CA ASN A 350 27.94 10.59 -22.45
C ASN A 350 27.96 10.92 -20.94
N ASN A 351 29.18 11.07 -20.42
CA ASN A 351 29.57 11.43 -19.05
C ASN A 351 29.10 12.81 -18.52
N ASN A 352 27.97 13.37 -18.97
CA ASN A 352 27.53 14.71 -18.52
C ASN A 352 26.02 14.90 -18.32
N LYS A 353 25.23 13.81 -18.26
CA LYS A 353 23.83 13.88 -17.78
C LYS A 353 23.71 13.08 -16.49
N SER A 354 23.10 13.66 -15.46
CA SER A 354 22.68 12.92 -14.27
C SER A 354 21.83 11.73 -14.71
N ALA A 355 22.17 10.52 -14.24
CA ALA A 355 21.41 9.32 -14.58
C ALA A 355 19.92 9.53 -14.24
N PRO A 356 18.98 9.12 -15.11
CA PRO A 356 17.56 9.32 -14.87
C PRO A 356 17.13 8.67 -13.55
N GLN A 357 16.26 9.34 -12.80
CA GLN A 357 15.67 8.74 -11.60
C GLN A 357 14.65 7.68 -12.03
N HIS A 358 14.85 6.45 -11.56
CA HIS A 358 13.92 5.34 -11.79
C HIS A 358 13.10 5.09 -10.53
N VAL A 359 11.78 5.04 -10.68
CA VAL A 359 10.89 4.49 -9.65
C VAL A 359 10.55 3.07 -10.02
N VAL A 360 10.83 2.14 -9.10
CA VAL A 360 10.58 0.72 -9.32
C VAL A 360 9.44 0.26 -8.41
N VAL A 361 8.41 -0.34 -9.01
CA VAL A 361 7.18 -0.74 -8.34
C VAL A 361 6.98 -2.25 -8.49
N GLY A 362 6.88 -2.95 -7.36
CA GLY A 362 6.42 -4.33 -7.30
C GLY A 362 4.90 -4.39 -7.39
N VAL A 363 4.38 -5.27 -8.25
CA VAL A 363 2.95 -5.42 -8.53
C VAL A 363 2.53 -6.87 -8.38
N CYS A 364 1.54 -7.14 -7.53
CA CYS A 364 0.79 -8.40 -7.56
C CYS A 364 -0.27 -8.32 -8.67
N ASP A 365 0.03 -8.89 -9.83
CA ASP A 365 -0.89 -8.99 -10.95
C ASP A 365 -1.75 -10.26 -10.80
N THR A 366 -2.78 -10.15 -9.96
CA THR A 366 -3.40 -11.34 -9.38
C THR A 366 -4.24 -12.17 -10.34
N GLY A 367 -4.77 -11.56 -11.41
CA GLY A 367 -5.49 -12.30 -12.45
C GLY A 367 -4.55 -13.09 -13.37
N ASN A 368 -3.29 -12.66 -13.52
CA ASN A 368 -2.28 -13.37 -14.30
C ASN A 368 -1.41 -14.32 -13.45
N HIS A 369 -1.61 -14.36 -12.13
CA HIS A 369 -0.79 -15.12 -11.18
C HIS A 369 0.71 -14.74 -11.25
N LEU A 370 0.99 -13.46 -11.48
CA LEU A 370 2.33 -12.90 -11.60
C LEU A 370 2.67 -11.95 -10.45
N VAL A 371 3.95 -11.92 -10.08
CA VAL A 371 4.56 -10.74 -9.45
C VAL A 371 5.38 -10.03 -10.52
N ARG A 372 5.16 -8.74 -10.69
CA ARG A 372 5.89 -7.93 -11.66
C ARG A 372 6.73 -6.89 -10.95
N VAL A 373 7.89 -6.59 -11.49
CA VAL A 373 8.75 -5.48 -11.08
C VAL A 373 8.79 -4.51 -12.25
N VAL A 374 8.16 -3.36 -12.07
CA VAL A 374 7.96 -2.35 -13.11
C VAL A 374 8.85 -1.16 -12.82
N SER A 375 9.80 -0.87 -13.70
CA SER A 375 10.62 0.32 -13.67
C SER A 375 9.99 1.42 -14.51
N LEU A 376 9.86 2.59 -13.91
CA LEU A 376 9.31 3.79 -14.52
C LEU A 376 10.41 4.84 -14.58
N GLU A 377 10.77 5.26 -15.79
CA GLU A 377 11.61 6.44 -16.01
C GLU A 377 10.78 7.69 -15.74
N ILE A 378 11.21 8.50 -14.77
CA ILE A 378 10.61 9.80 -14.49
C ILE A 378 11.51 10.87 -15.09
N GLU A 379 11.02 11.58 -16.11
CA GLU A 379 11.71 12.75 -16.62
C GLU A 379 11.59 13.90 -15.60
N ASP A 380 12.73 14.38 -15.10
CA ASP A 380 12.81 15.56 -14.23
C ASP A 380 12.35 16.80 -15.01
N SER A 381 11.08 17.19 -14.83
CA SER A 381 10.63 18.52 -15.24
C SER A 381 10.88 19.53 -14.13
N THR A 382 12.16 19.81 -13.84
CA THR A 382 12.53 20.91 -12.94
C THR A 382 13.51 21.88 -13.58
N THR A 383 12.96 22.88 -14.26
CA THR A 383 13.46 24.26 -14.11
C THR A 383 12.32 25.08 -13.51
N PHE A 384 12.23 25.09 -12.18
CA PHE A 384 11.43 26.06 -11.43
C PHE A 384 12.21 27.37 -11.39
N ASP A 385 11.86 28.32 -12.26
CA ASP A 385 12.37 29.68 -12.17
C ASP A 385 11.47 30.51 -11.23
N ASN A 386 12.09 31.07 -10.19
CA ASN A 386 11.43 31.70 -9.04
C ASN A 386 11.21 33.19 -9.26
N SER A 387 10.63 33.60 -10.40
CA SER A 387 10.28 35.00 -10.61
C SER A 387 8.89 35.20 -11.23
N ASN A 388 8.08 35.92 -10.45
CA ASN A 388 6.82 36.58 -10.78
C ASN A 388 5.50 35.79 -10.75
N ALA A 389 4.59 36.40 -9.99
CA ALA A 389 3.19 36.11 -9.77
C ALA A 389 2.37 35.85 -11.06
N GLU A 390 1.30 35.09 -10.87
CA GLU A 390 0.16 34.93 -11.79
C GLU A 390 0.51 34.55 -13.23
N ARG A 391 0.99 33.32 -13.41
CA ARG A 391 0.73 32.59 -14.66
C ARG A 391 0.15 31.24 -14.31
N GLN A 392 -1.14 31.06 -14.61
CA GLN A 392 -1.71 29.73 -14.79
C GLN A 392 -0.76 28.96 -15.72
N PRO A 393 -0.34 27.72 -15.37
CA PRO A 393 0.41 26.93 -16.32
C PRO A 393 -0.50 26.70 -17.53
N LYS A 394 -0.14 27.30 -18.66
CA LYS A 394 -0.77 27.03 -19.95
C LYS A 394 -0.52 25.56 -20.30
N TYR A 395 -1.44 24.68 -19.94
CA TYR A 395 -1.58 23.40 -20.60
C TYR A 395 -2.71 23.54 -21.60
N VAL A 396 -2.29 23.58 -22.86
CA VAL A 396 -3.13 23.71 -24.04
C VAL A 396 -4.17 22.58 -24.01
N GLY A 397 -5.44 22.94 -23.90
CA GLY A 397 -6.52 22.01 -24.19
C GLY A 397 -6.44 21.58 -25.65
N VAL A 398 -6.36 20.28 -25.89
CA VAL A 398 -6.70 19.62 -27.16
C VAL A 398 -7.31 18.29 -26.73
N SER A 399 -8.62 18.15 -26.85
CA SER A 399 -9.29 17.66 -28.05
C SER A 399 -8.85 16.24 -28.41
N THR A 400 -9.87 15.43 -28.65
CA THR A 400 -9.87 14.03 -29.06
C THR A 400 -8.90 13.76 -30.22
N THR A 401 -7.64 13.45 -29.92
CA THR A 401 -6.72 12.55 -30.67
C THR A 401 -5.34 12.58 -30.00
N PRO A 402 -4.61 11.45 -29.93
CA PRO A 402 -3.39 11.36 -29.14
C PRO A 402 -2.22 12.04 -29.87
N SER A 403 -1.76 13.18 -29.34
CA SER A 403 -0.47 13.76 -29.71
C SER A 403 0.64 13.03 -28.94
N ALA A 404 1.58 12.46 -29.69
CA ALA A 404 2.76 11.71 -29.24
C ALA A 404 3.75 12.60 -28.46
N THR A 405 3.36 13.00 -27.26
CA THR A 405 4.27 13.54 -26.24
C THR A 405 4.75 12.38 -25.38
N ALA A 406 6.07 12.29 -25.19
CA ALA A 406 6.80 11.12 -24.70
C ALA A 406 6.09 10.39 -23.56
N GLN A 407 5.63 9.15 -23.81
CA GLN A 407 5.24 8.27 -22.72
C GLN A 407 6.50 7.86 -21.96
N PRO A 408 6.48 7.84 -20.61
CA PRO A 408 7.61 7.35 -19.84
C PRO A 408 7.95 5.94 -20.31
N GLN A 409 9.23 5.64 -20.53
CA GLN A 409 9.63 4.28 -20.89
C GLN A 409 9.34 3.36 -19.71
N ILE A 410 8.38 2.45 -19.90
CA ILE A 410 8.03 1.43 -18.92
C ILE A 410 8.85 0.19 -19.25
N ARG A 411 9.67 -0.26 -18.29
CA ARG A 411 10.37 -1.56 -18.36
C ARG A 411 9.77 -2.49 -17.31
N CYS A 412 9.53 -3.75 -17.66
CA CYS A 412 8.86 -4.70 -16.77
C CYS A 412 9.61 -6.03 -16.74
N VAL A 413 9.80 -6.57 -15.54
CA VAL A 413 10.29 -7.93 -15.31
C VAL A 413 9.18 -8.72 -14.60
N SER A 414 8.67 -9.75 -15.25
CA SER A 414 7.60 -10.60 -14.70
C SER A 414 8.13 -11.93 -14.11
N LEU A 415 7.59 -12.29 -12.95
CA LEU A 415 7.89 -13.52 -12.23
C LEU A 415 6.60 -14.32 -12.03
N TYR A 416 6.60 -15.54 -12.55
CA TYR A 416 5.54 -16.50 -12.28
C TYR A 416 5.61 -17.00 -10.84
N LEU A 417 4.53 -16.80 -10.08
CA LEU A 417 4.37 -17.43 -8.77
C LEU A 417 4.19 -18.95 -8.89
N HIS A 418 3.73 -19.46 -10.04
CA HIS A 418 3.50 -20.90 -10.27
C HIS A 418 4.76 -21.76 -10.47
N ARG A 419 5.96 -21.19 -10.69
CA ARG A 419 7.21 -21.98 -10.81
C ARG A 419 7.83 -22.40 -9.47
N CYS A 420 7.06 -22.38 -8.37
CA CYS A 420 7.47 -22.91 -7.07
C CYS A 420 6.38 -23.79 -6.43
N LEU A 421 5.80 -24.68 -7.23
CA LEU A 421 5.35 -25.98 -6.74
C LEU A 421 6.48 -26.96 -7.05
N PRO A 422 7.11 -27.65 -6.08
CA PRO A 422 7.79 -28.88 -6.43
C PRO A 422 6.71 -29.77 -7.06
N ASN A 423 7.03 -30.38 -8.21
CA ASN A 423 6.19 -31.34 -8.90
C ASN A 423 5.35 -32.17 -7.90
N ILE A 424 4.07 -31.83 -7.76
CA ILE A 424 3.10 -32.78 -7.22
C ILE A 424 2.79 -33.67 -8.42
N LYS A 425 3.49 -34.79 -8.47
CA LYS A 425 3.15 -35.93 -9.34
C LYS A 425 1.86 -36.57 -8.87
#